data_AF-A0A814KSN7-F1
#
_entry.id   AF-A0A814KSN7-F1
#
_cell.length_a   1.000
_cell.length_b   1.000
_cell.length_c   1.000
_cell.angle_alpha   90.00
_cell.angle_beta   90.00
_cell.angle_gamma   90.00
#
_symmetry.space_group_name_H-M   'P 1'
#
loop_
_entity.id
_entity.type
_entity.pdbx_description
1 polymer ?
#
loop_
_entity_poly.entity_id
_entity_poly.type
_entity_poly.pdbx_seq_one_letter_code
_entity_poly.pdbx_strand_id
1 'polypeptide(L)'
;MRPVCVICTEIFVINAHISACSCGHIFHEECLFRWFSTQKSCPQCRAKLKESEVIRRLYLTESESIASTQSLSISQCNDEGVKQKYEDLLNRFEEIKSEFRAKNENLIEKNKLIEQVY
;
A
#
# COMPACT_ATOMS: atom_id res chain seq x y z
N MET A 1 5.18 10.35 -18.94
CA MET A 1 3.84 10.78 -18.50
C MET A 1 3.42 9.89 -17.35
N ARG A 2 2.97 10.43 -16.20
CA ARG A 2 2.50 9.61 -15.07
C ARG A 2 0.99 9.37 -15.21
N PRO A 3 0.50 8.13 -15.14
CA PRO A 3 -0.92 7.87 -15.29
C PRO A 3 -1.68 8.36 -14.05
N VAL A 4 -2.84 8.99 -14.27
CA VAL A 4 -3.68 9.60 -13.23
C VAL A 4 -5.12 9.10 -13.32
N CYS A 5 -5.80 9.02 -12.19
CA CYS A 5 -7.24 8.77 -12.14
C CYS A 5 -8.00 10.07 -12.40
N VAL A 6 -8.71 10.17 -13.53
CA VAL A 6 -9.44 11.41 -13.88
C VAL A 6 -10.64 11.72 -12.97
N ILE A 7 -11.09 10.78 -12.15
CA ILE A 7 -12.20 11.00 -11.21
C ILE A 7 -11.71 11.78 -9.98
N CYS A 8 -10.56 11.40 -9.41
CA CYS A 8 -10.02 12.01 -8.19
C CYS A 8 -8.77 12.86 -8.44
N THR A 9 -8.30 12.93 -9.68
CA THR A 9 -7.11 13.69 -10.13
C THR A 9 -5.77 13.25 -9.51
N GLU A 10 -5.73 12.12 -8.82
CA GLU A 10 -4.52 11.57 -8.19
C GLU A 10 -3.73 10.62 -9.09
N ILE A 11 -2.41 10.53 -8.87
CA ILE A 11 -1.49 9.62 -9.57
C ILE A 11 -1.69 8.18 -9.08
N PHE A 12 -1.59 7.20 -9.99
CA PHE A 12 -1.58 5.79 -9.60
C PHE A 12 -0.24 5.40 -8.97
N VAL A 13 -0.27 4.88 -7.74
CA VAL A 13 0.90 4.33 -7.04
C VAL A 13 1.08 2.82 -7.32
N ILE A 14 2.28 2.29 -7.09
CA ILE A 14 2.69 0.90 -7.44
C ILE A 14 1.76 -0.18 -6.86
N ASN A 15 1.02 0.12 -5.79
CA ASN A 15 0.09 -0.80 -5.14
C ASN A 15 -1.38 -0.34 -5.18
N ALA A 16 -1.69 0.69 -5.97
CA ALA A 16 -3.05 1.20 -6.09
C ALA A 16 -3.98 0.11 -6.62
N HIS A 17 -5.17 0.02 -6.06
CA HIS A 17 -6.22 -0.83 -6.61
C HIS A 17 -6.79 -0.12 -7.84
N ILE A 18 -6.44 -0.61 -9.02
CA ILE A 18 -6.85 -0.02 -10.32
C ILE A 18 -7.85 -0.95 -10.96
N SER A 19 -8.94 -0.41 -11.50
CA SER A 19 -9.90 -1.18 -12.31
C SER A 19 -10.05 -0.53 -13.67
N ALA A 20 -10.41 -1.34 -14.67
CA ALA A 20 -10.61 -0.88 -16.04
C ALA A 20 -12.05 -1.11 -16.50
N CYS A 21 -12.52 -0.20 -17.34
CA CYS A 21 -13.70 -0.42 -18.15
C CYS A 21 -13.32 -1.25 -19.39
N SER A 22 -14.28 -1.97 -19.98
CA SER A 22 -14.10 -2.69 -21.26
C SER A 22 -13.62 -1.81 -22.42
N CYS A 23 -13.84 -0.50 -22.34
CA CYS A 23 -13.30 0.48 -23.30
C CYS A 23 -11.81 0.81 -23.11
N GLY A 24 -11.13 0.21 -22.12
CA GLY A 24 -9.70 0.37 -21.85
C GLY A 24 -9.29 1.51 -20.91
N HIS A 25 -10.22 2.38 -20.50
CA HIS A 25 -9.91 3.45 -19.54
C HIS A 25 -9.78 2.90 -18.11
N ILE A 26 -8.77 3.37 -17.39
CA ILE A 26 -8.43 2.92 -16.03
C ILE A 26 -8.71 4.00 -14.97
N PHE A 27 -9.08 3.56 -13.78
CA PHE A 27 -9.43 4.40 -12.63
C PHE A 27 -9.06 3.68 -11.34
N HIS A 28 -9.00 4.39 -10.20
CA HIS A 28 -8.99 3.70 -8.91
C HIS A 28 -10.26 2.87 -8.78
N GLU A 29 -10.14 1.66 -8.22
CA GLU A 29 -11.24 0.73 -8.04
C GLU A 29 -12.41 1.40 -7.31
N GLU A 30 -12.12 2.02 -6.16
CA GLU A 30 -13.15 2.74 -5.39
C GLU A 30 -13.81 3.87 -6.19
N CYS A 31 -13.02 4.67 -6.91
CA CYS A 31 -13.54 5.76 -7.72
C CYS A 31 -14.47 5.24 -8.83
N LEU A 32 -14.06 4.17 -9.52
CA LEU A 32 -14.86 3.57 -10.58
C LEU A 32 -16.16 2.97 -10.01
N PHE A 33 -16.10 2.24 -8.90
CA PHE A 33 -17.30 1.64 -8.30
C PHE A 33 -18.27 2.68 -7.73
N ARG A 34 -17.75 3.76 -7.15
CA ARG A 34 -18.57 4.90 -6.71
C ARG A 34 -19.24 5.61 -7.90
N TRP A 35 -18.54 5.77 -9.01
CA TRP A 35 -19.16 6.28 -10.24
C TRP A 35 -20.19 5.29 -10.78
N PHE A 36 -19.83 4.00 -10.84
CA PHE A 36 -20.65 2.95 -11.44
C PHE A 36 -21.93 2.66 -10.66
N SER A 37 -21.99 2.95 -9.37
CA SER A 37 -23.21 2.84 -8.58
C SER A 37 -24.28 3.85 -9.00
N THR A 38 -23.88 5.01 -9.53
CA THR A 38 -24.78 6.08 -9.98
C THR A 38 -24.91 6.14 -11.50
N GLN A 39 -23.85 5.86 -12.24
CA GLN A 39 -23.81 5.95 -13.71
C GLN A 39 -23.20 4.69 -14.33
N LYS A 40 -23.98 4.02 -15.20
CA LYS A 40 -23.54 2.81 -15.91
C LYS A 40 -22.76 3.15 -17.19
N SER A 41 -21.75 4.01 -17.07
CA SER A 41 -20.92 4.49 -18.18
C SER A 41 -19.49 4.78 -17.76
N CYS A 42 -18.56 4.74 -18.72
CA CYS A 42 -17.18 5.15 -18.50
C CYS A 42 -17.11 6.67 -18.23
N PRO A 43 -16.47 7.12 -17.13
CA PRO A 43 -16.31 8.54 -16.83
C PRO A 43 -15.59 9.35 -17.93
N GLN A 44 -14.70 8.70 -18.69
CA GLN A 44 -13.86 9.38 -19.69
C GLN A 44 -14.52 9.45 -21.07
N CYS A 45 -14.97 8.31 -21.61
CA CYS A 45 -15.50 8.24 -22.98
C CYS A 45 -17.01 8.05 -23.05
N ARG A 46 -17.70 7.94 -21.91
CA ARG A 46 -19.17 7.74 -21.80
C ARG A 46 -19.70 6.45 -22.41
N ALA A 47 -18.83 5.52 -22.83
CA ALA A 47 -19.24 4.19 -23.26
C ALA A 47 -20.09 3.52 -22.17
N LYS A 48 -21.21 2.92 -22.55
CA LYS A 48 -22.10 2.21 -21.62
C LYS A 48 -21.38 0.99 -21.05
N LEU A 49 -21.57 0.72 -19.77
CA LEU A 49 -20.91 -0.36 -19.04
C LEU A 49 -21.93 -1.24 -18.33
N LYS A 50 -21.78 -2.55 -18.44
CA LYS A 50 -22.38 -3.55 -17.55
C LYS A 50 -21.38 -3.95 -16.47
N GLU A 51 -21.86 -4.55 -15.39
CA GLU A 51 -20.97 -4.96 -14.29
C GLU A 51 -19.97 -6.03 -14.74
N SER A 52 -20.37 -6.92 -15.65
CA SER A 52 -19.49 -7.92 -16.29
C SER A 52 -18.43 -7.31 -17.22
N GLU A 53 -18.58 -6.04 -17.58
CA GLU A 53 -17.67 -5.31 -18.48
C GLU A 53 -16.67 -4.44 -17.70
N VAL A 54 -16.67 -4.54 -16.37
CA VAL A 54 -15.66 -3.93 -15.51
C VAL A 54 -14.64 -5.00 -15.12
N ILE A 55 -13.39 -4.77 -15.50
CA ILE A 55 -12.27 -5.60 -15.07
C ILE A 55 -11.88 -5.11 -13.68
N ARG A 56 -12.30 -5.88 -12.66
CA ARG A 56 -11.93 -5.64 -11.27
C ARG A 56 -10.46 -5.93 -11.06
N ARG A 57 -9.75 -4.94 -10.51
CA ARG A 57 -8.40 -5.06 -9.96
C ARG A 57 -7.37 -5.61 -10.95
N LEU A 58 -6.70 -4.70 -11.65
CA LEU A 58 -5.56 -5.00 -12.51
C LEU A 58 -4.33 -5.29 -11.66
N TYR A 59 -3.63 -6.38 -11.99
CA TYR A 59 -2.32 -6.72 -11.43
C TYR A 59 -1.27 -6.51 -12.51
N LEU A 60 -0.41 -5.52 -12.30
CA LEU A 60 0.70 -5.22 -13.21
C LEU A 60 1.93 -5.97 -12.71
N THR A 61 2.41 -6.93 -13.51
CA THR A 61 3.68 -7.61 -13.20
C THR A 61 4.83 -6.71 -13.61
N GLU A 62 5.71 -6.38 -12.66
CA GLU A 62 6.97 -5.69 -12.97
C GLU A 62 7.87 -6.65 -13.76
N SER A 63 8.41 -6.20 -14.88
CA SER A 63 9.48 -6.93 -15.58
C SER A 63 10.78 -6.72 -14.80
N GLU A 64 11.46 -7.80 -14.42
CA GLU A 64 12.78 -7.81 -13.77
C GLU A 64 13.88 -7.26 -14.70
N SER A 65 13.82 -5.99 -15.01
CA SER A 65 14.81 -5.28 -15.78
C SER A 65 14.94 -3.86 -15.25
N ILE A 66 15.61 -3.72 -14.10
CA ILE A 66 16.68 -2.74 -13.82
C ILE A 66 17.42 -3.24 -12.57
N ALA A 67 18.54 -3.94 -12.77
CA ALA A 67 19.66 -3.79 -11.86
C ALA A 67 19.97 -2.28 -11.83
N SER A 68 19.93 -1.66 -10.63
CA SER A 68 20.03 -0.20 -10.36
C SER A 68 18.73 0.55 -10.03
N THR A 69 17.94 0.08 -9.08
CA THR A 69 17.20 1.00 -8.19
C THR A 69 17.11 0.38 -6.80
N GLN A 70 18.17 0.57 -6.03
CA GLN A 70 18.05 0.58 -4.58
C GLN A 70 16.97 1.63 -4.24
N SER A 71 15.83 1.15 -3.73
CA SER A 71 14.90 1.89 -2.88
C SER A 71 14.40 3.25 -3.38
N LEU A 72 13.35 3.34 -4.21
CA LEU A 72 12.39 4.48 -4.27
C LEU A 72 11.11 4.01 -5.02
N SER A 73 9.86 4.21 -4.57
CA SER A 73 9.34 5.44 -3.97
C SER A 73 8.08 5.26 -3.09
N ILE A 74 8.27 5.32 -1.76
CA ILE A 74 7.37 6.05 -0.84
C ILE A 74 7.63 7.58 -0.95
N SER A 75 8.60 7.98 -1.77
CA SER A 75 9.14 9.33 -1.90
C SER A 75 8.27 10.30 -2.74
N GLN A 76 7.00 9.98 -3.00
CA GLN A 76 6.08 10.86 -3.76
C GLN A 76 4.75 11.09 -3.04
N CYS A 77 4.76 11.19 -1.72
CA CYS A 77 3.86 12.08 -1.01
C CYS A 77 4.72 13.03 -0.16
N ASN A 78 4.83 14.30 -0.55
CA ASN A 78 5.49 15.34 0.25
C ASN A 78 4.57 15.80 1.40
N ASP A 79 3.94 14.85 2.10
CA ASP A 79 3.12 15.13 3.27
C ASP A 79 4.03 14.99 4.50
N GLU A 80 4.43 16.12 5.09
CA GLU A 80 5.26 16.17 6.32
C GLU A 80 4.66 15.30 7.43
N GLY A 81 3.33 15.16 7.48
CA GLY A 81 2.63 14.32 8.45
C GLY A 81 2.85 12.82 8.27
N VAL A 82 3.15 12.36 7.04
CA VAL A 82 3.46 10.94 6.79
C VAL A 82 4.89 10.61 7.22
N LYS A 83 5.84 11.52 6.98
CA LYS A 83 7.24 11.34 7.39
C LYS A 83 7.37 11.25 8.91
N GLN A 84 6.70 12.16 9.62
CA GLN A 84 6.71 12.17 11.09
C GLN A 84 6.14 10.88 11.68
N LYS A 85 4.99 10.40 11.14
CA LYS A 85 4.40 9.12 11.60
C LYS A 85 5.30 7.93 11.38
N TYR A 86 6.08 7.91 10.30
CA TYR A 86 7.03 6.84 10.03
C TYR A 86 8.22 6.88 11.00
N GLU A 87 8.76 8.06 11.28
CA GLU A 87 9.81 8.25 12.29
C GLU A 87 9.34 7.87 13.69
N ASP A 88 8.13 8.29 14.09
CA ASP A 88 7.51 7.90 15.37
C ASP A 88 7.31 6.38 15.47
N LEU A 89 6.87 5.76 14.37
CA LEU A 89 6.66 4.32 14.30
C LEU A 89 7.98 3.56 14.41
N LEU A 90 9.04 4.02 13.74
CA LEU A 90 10.38 3.43 13.84
C LEU A 90 10.93 3.50 15.27
N ASN A 91 10.81 4.66 15.92
CA ASN A 91 11.26 4.83 17.31
C ASN A 91 10.52 3.84 18.25
N ARG A 92 9.19 3.72 18.09
CA ARG A 92 8.39 2.78 18.88
C ARG A 92 8.77 1.32 18.63
N PHE A 93 9.11 0.95 17.40
CA PHE A 93 9.61 -0.39 17.09
C PHE A 93 10.94 -0.68 17.80
N GLU A 94 11.86 0.29 17.83
CA GLU A 94 13.14 0.15 18.52
C GLU A 94 12.98 0.03 20.04
N GLU A 95 12.09 0.81 20.63
CA GLU A 95 11.72 0.72 22.05
C GLU A 95 11.19 -0.68 22.40
N ILE A 96 10.16 -1.16 21.70
CA ILE A 96 9.58 -2.50 21.92
C ILE A 96 10.65 -3.59 21.77
N LYS A 97 11.53 -3.44 20.78
CA LYS A 97 12.63 -4.39 20.55
C LYS A 97 13.63 -4.40 21.71
N SER A 98 13.93 -3.24 22.29
CA SER A 98 14.82 -3.13 23.46
C SER A 98 14.18 -3.77 24.70
N GLU A 99 12.89 -3.51 24.95
CA GLU A 99 12.15 -4.08 26.08
C GLU A 99 12.09 -5.61 26.01
N PHE A 100 11.84 -6.14 24.80
CA PHE A 100 11.79 -7.58 24.59
C PHE A 100 13.14 -8.23 24.88
N ARG A 101 14.26 -7.62 24.45
CA ARG A 101 15.60 -8.12 24.77
C ARG A 101 15.85 -8.15 26.28
N ALA A 102 15.54 -7.06 26.98
CA ALA A 102 15.73 -6.98 28.43
C ALA A 102 14.90 -8.02 29.19
N LYS A 103 13.63 -8.21 28.78
CA LYS A 103 12.76 -9.26 29.36
C LYS A 103 13.31 -10.66 29.10
N ASN A 104 13.82 -10.92 27.91
CA ASN A 104 14.42 -12.21 27.56
C ASN A 104 15.68 -12.49 28.40
N GLU A 105 16.55 -11.50 28.60
CA GLU A 105 17.73 -11.62 29.46
C GLU A 105 17.35 -11.91 30.93
N ASN A 106 16.34 -11.21 31.46
CA ASN A 106 15.86 -11.46 32.83
C ASN A 106 15.25 -12.86 32.98
N LEU A 107 14.52 -13.35 31.96
CA LEU A 107 13.99 -14.72 31.96
C LEU A 107 15.11 -15.76 31.94
N ILE A 108 16.15 -15.54 31.14
CA ILE A 108 17.33 -16.41 31.10
C ILE A 108 18.00 -16.47 32.48
N GLU A 109 18.16 -15.32 33.14
CA GLU A 109 18.75 -15.26 34.48
C GLU A 109 17.89 -15.98 35.53
N LYS A 110 16.56 -15.76 35.51
CA LYS A 110 15.63 -16.47 36.40
C LYS A 110 15.64 -17.98 36.19
N ASN A 111 15.69 -18.44 34.95
CA ASN A 111 15.76 -19.88 34.65
C ASN A 111 17.05 -20.51 35.20
N LYS A 112 18.20 -19.81 35.10
CA LYS A 112 19.45 -20.28 35.72
C LYS A 112 19.34 -20.42 37.24
N LEU A 113 18.65 -19.50 37.92
CA LEU A 113 18.45 -19.59 39.36
C LEU A 113 17.52 -20.75 39.74
N ILE A 114 16.50 -21.04 38.94
CA ILE A 114 15.62 -22.20 39.16
C ILE A 114 16.41 -23.51 39.00
N GLU A 115 17.29 -23.59 38.00
CA GLU A 115 18.17 -24.76 37.79
C GLU A 115 19.18 -24.99 38.93
N GLN A 116 19.50 -23.96 39.74
CA GLN A 116 20.39 -24.10 40.89
C GLN A 116 19.69 -24.60 42.17
N VAL A 117 18.35 -24.65 42.18
CA VAL A 117 17.54 -25.07 43.33
C VAL A 117 17.06 -26.53 43.20
N TYR A 118 17.19 -27.13 42.01
CA TYR A 118 16.96 -28.56 41.74
C TYR A 118 18.28 -29.32 41.68
#